data_AF-A0AAN9XWY5-F1
#
_entry.id   AF-A0AAN9XWY5-F1
#
_cell.length_a   1.000
_cell.length_b   1.000
_cell.length_c   1.000
_cell.angle_alpha   90.00
_cell.angle_beta   90.00
_cell.angle_gamma   90.00
#
_symmetry.space_group_name_H-M   'P 1'
#
loop_
_entity.id
_entity.type
_entity.pdbx_description
1 polymer ?
#
loop_
_entity_poly.entity_id
_entity_poly.type
_entity_poly.pdbx_seq_one_letter_code
_entity_poly.pdbx_strand_id
1 'polypeptide(L)'
;MINFISCMQMVHPILDQSFFLDNTHMMRLKEEFKIEPWTFEQHVGEAVIIPSGCPYQIRNPKCCVHVELEFVSPENVSECIQLIDEVRLLPEDHKAKVEKLEVKRLALYSMSTAIKEIRELTCKT
;
A
#
# COMPACT_ATOMS: atom_id res chain seq x y z
N MET A 1 20.59 -15.66 24.59
CA MET A 1 19.64 -15.00 25.50
C MET A 1 18.46 -14.58 24.64
N ILE A 2 17.33 -15.27 24.80
CA ILE A 2 16.12 -15.05 24.01
C ILE A 2 15.53 -13.73 24.49
N ASN A 3 15.71 -12.65 23.72
CA ASN A 3 15.00 -11.40 23.99
C ASN A 3 13.55 -11.58 23.55
N PHE A 4 12.70 -11.96 24.49
CA PHE A 4 11.30 -11.54 24.46
C PHE A 4 11.30 -10.02 24.54
N ILE A 5 11.32 -9.36 23.37
CA ILE A 5 10.99 -7.95 23.28
C ILE A 5 9.54 -7.82 23.70
N SER A 6 9.34 -7.02 24.75
CA SER A 6 8.06 -6.55 25.29
C SER A 6 6.99 -6.44 24.22
N CYS A 7 5.84 -7.07 24.46
CA CYS A 7 4.64 -6.99 23.62
C CYS A 7 4.24 -5.52 23.43
N MET A 8 4.70 -4.86 22.35
CA MET A 8 3.94 -3.75 21.80
C MET A 8 2.59 -4.36 21.44
N GLN A 9 1.51 -3.89 22.06
CA GLN A 9 0.17 -4.34 21.70
C GLN A 9 0.00 -4.11 20.20
N MET A 10 -0.08 -5.21 19.45
CA MET A 10 -0.38 -5.17 18.03
C MET A 10 -1.79 -4.60 17.89
N VAL A 11 -1.86 -3.45 17.22
CA VAL A 11 -3.12 -2.73 17.01
C VAL A 11 -3.75 -3.19 15.70
N HIS A 12 -2.94 -3.37 14.66
CA HIS A 12 -3.41 -3.79 13.35
C HIS A 12 -2.46 -4.80 12.69
N PRO A 13 -2.90 -6.04 12.41
CA PRO A 13 -2.00 -7.15 12.02
C PRO A 13 -1.23 -6.90 10.71
N ILE A 14 -1.79 -6.13 9.78
CA ILE A 14 -1.14 -5.80 8.49
C ILE A 14 -0.35 -4.48 8.59
N LEU A 15 -1.02 -3.38 8.96
CA LEU A 15 -0.44 -2.03 9.03
C LEU A 15 0.66 -1.87 10.10
N ASP A 16 0.71 -2.76 11.11
CA ASP A 16 1.83 -2.78 12.04
C ASP A 16 3.11 -3.37 11.43
N GLN A 17 3.02 -4.07 10.30
CA GLN A 17 4.17 -4.66 9.59
C GLN A 17 5.10 -5.48 10.52
N SER A 18 4.51 -6.12 11.54
CA SER A 18 5.25 -6.82 12.60
C SER A 18 5.61 -8.26 12.24
N PHE A 19 5.12 -8.78 11.11
CA PHE A 19 5.28 -10.18 10.71
C PHE A 19 5.88 -10.29 9.32
N PHE A 20 6.77 -11.27 9.17
CA PHE A 20 7.16 -11.81 7.88
C PHE A 20 6.55 -13.20 7.72
N LEU A 21 5.82 -13.43 6.64
CA LEU A 21 5.18 -14.71 6.36
C LEU A 21 6.20 -15.66 5.73
N ASP A 22 6.53 -16.74 6.44
CA ASP A 22 7.42 -17.79 5.98
C ASP A 22 6.64 -18.94 5.31
N ASN A 23 7.36 -19.98 4.86
CA ASN A 23 6.71 -21.13 4.21
C ASN A 23 5.67 -21.81 5.10
N THR A 24 5.85 -21.83 6.42
CA THR A 24 4.88 -22.41 7.37
C THR A 24 3.61 -21.58 7.39
N HIS A 25 3.75 -20.25 7.47
CA HIS A 25 2.62 -19.33 7.39
C HIS A 25 1.89 -19.46 6.04
N MET A 26 2.61 -19.58 4.92
CA MET A 26 2.01 -19.72 3.60
C MET A 26 1.26 -21.04 3.41
N MET A 27 1.80 -22.15 3.92
CA MET A 27 1.10 -23.44 3.90
C MET A 27 -0.24 -23.34 4.66
N ARG A 28 -0.23 -22.72 5.85
CA ARG A 28 -1.45 -22.53 6.63
C ARG A 28 -2.46 -21.62 5.94
N LEU A 29 -2.03 -20.51 5.34
CA LEU A 29 -2.91 -19.63 4.56
C LEU A 29 -3.60 -20.37 3.41
N LYS A 30 -2.87 -21.25 2.71
CA LYS A 30 -3.42 -22.08 1.64
C LYS A 30 -4.39 -23.12 2.16
N GLU A 31 -4.05 -23.82 3.24
CA GLU A 31 -4.87 -24.91 3.79
C GLU A 31 -6.16 -24.38 4.43
N GLU A 32 -6.03 -23.41 5.34
CA GLU A 32 -7.11 -22.88 6.19
C GLU A 32 -7.98 -21.84 5.44
N PHE A 33 -7.38 -21.00 4.59
CA PHE A 33 -8.06 -19.84 3.98
C PHE A 33 -8.08 -19.85 2.44
N LYS A 34 -7.44 -20.82 1.78
CA LYS A 34 -7.30 -20.87 0.31
C LYS A 34 -6.62 -19.62 -0.27
N ILE A 35 -5.76 -18.99 0.52
CA ILE A 35 -4.98 -17.81 0.10
C ILE A 35 -3.60 -18.29 -0.33
N GLU A 36 -3.20 -17.94 -1.56
CA GLU A 36 -1.88 -18.24 -2.11
C GLU A 36 -1.19 -16.95 -2.57
N PRO A 37 -0.03 -16.59 -1.99
CA PRO A 37 0.73 -15.42 -2.43
C PRO A 37 1.45 -15.69 -3.76
N TRP A 38 1.67 -14.64 -4.53
CA TRP A 38 2.52 -14.67 -5.71
C TRP A 38 3.94 -14.25 -5.33
N THR A 39 4.95 -14.98 -5.80
CA THR A 39 6.36 -14.69 -5.55
C THR A 39 7.09 -14.54 -6.86
N PHE A 40 7.90 -13.49 -6.97
CA PHE A 40 8.77 -13.24 -8.12
C PHE A 40 10.08 -12.56 -7.65
N GLU A 41 11.11 -12.62 -8.47
CA GLU A 41 12.40 -11.98 -8.22
C GLU A 41 12.48 -10.66 -8.99
N GLN A 42 12.85 -9.58 -8.30
CA GLN A 42 13.14 -8.28 -8.92
C GLN A 42 14.66 -8.13 -9.13
N HIS A 43 15.05 -7.71 -10.32
CA HIS A 43 16.43 -7.47 -10.74
C HIS A 43 16.74 -5.99 -10.89
N VAL A 44 18.04 -5.65 -10.97
CA VAL A 44 18.50 -4.27 -11.17
C VAL A 44 17.94 -3.72 -12.49
N GLY A 45 17.28 -2.56 -12.41
CA GLY A 45 16.66 -1.89 -13.55
C GLY A 45 15.19 -2.23 -13.75
N GLU A 46 14.63 -3.18 -13.00
CA GLU A 46 13.20 -3.50 -13.05
C GLU A 46 12.38 -2.60 -12.13
N ALA A 47 11.24 -2.13 -12.64
CA ALA A 47 10.23 -1.45 -11.87
C ALA A 47 9.08 -2.41 -11.58
N VAL A 48 8.62 -2.43 -10.33
CA VAL A 48 7.49 -3.23 -9.87
C VAL A 48 6.38 -2.27 -9.47
N ILE A 49 5.18 -2.48 -10.03
CA ILE A 49 3.99 -1.70 -9.67
C ILE A 49 3.11 -2.58 -8.80
N ILE A 50 2.87 -2.13 -7.57
CA ILE A 50 1.96 -2.77 -6.63
C ILE A 50 0.68 -1.93 -6.54
N PRO A 51 -0.50 -2.49 -6.89
CA PRO A 51 -1.77 -1.77 -6.78
C PRO A 51 -2.15 -1.45 -5.33
N SER A 52 -2.93 -0.38 -5.15
CA SER A 52 -3.51 -0.02 -3.86
C SER A 52 -4.30 -1.19 -3.25
N GLY A 53 -4.11 -1.42 -1.95
CA GLY A 53 -4.79 -2.49 -1.22
C GLY A 53 -4.16 -3.88 -1.37
N CYS A 54 -3.14 -4.04 -2.21
CA CYS A 54 -2.42 -5.31 -2.33
C CYS A 54 -1.37 -5.44 -1.22
N PRO A 55 -1.50 -6.37 -0.26
CA PRO A 55 -0.46 -6.60 0.74
C PRO A 55 0.74 -7.31 0.11
N TYR A 56 1.95 -6.85 0.44
CA TYR A 56 3.19 -7.43 -0.05
C TYR A 56 4.27 -7.44 1.03
N GLN A 57 5.28 -8.29 0.85
CA GLN A 57 6.47 -8.35 1.69
C GLN A 57 7.71 -8.50 0.81
N ILE A 58 8.80 -7.85 1.21
CA ILE A 58 10.05 -7.85 0.44
C ILE A 58 11.11 -8.62 1.22
N ARG A 59 11.87 -9.46 0.51
CA ARG A 59 13.05 -10.14 1.05
C ARG A 59 14.25 -9.82 0.17
N ASN A 60 15.34 -9.36 0.78
CA ASN A 60 16.57 -9.00 0.07
C ASN A 60 17.62 -10.12 0.19
N PRO A 61 17.75 -11.02 -0.81
CA PRO A 61 18.74 -12.10 -0.77
C PRO A 61 20.19 -11.61 -0.96
N LYS A 62 20.38 -10.39 -1.47
CA LYS A 62 21.67 -9.72 -1.68
C LYS A 62 21.57 -8.26 -1.21
N CYS A 63 22.70 -7.61 -0.96
CA CYS A 63 22.72 -6.17 -0.70
C CYS A 63 22.12 -5.41 -1.90
N CYS A 64 21.13 -4.55 -1.64
CA CYS A 64 20.43 -3.78 -2.64
C CYS A 64 20.05 -2.40 -2.10
N VAL A 65 19.72 -1.49 -3.02
CA VAL A 65 19.08 -0.21 -2.75
C VAL A 65 17.86 -0.15 -3.64
N HIS A 66 16.70 0.15 -3.07
CA HIS A 66 15.45 0.37 -3.82
C HIS A 66 14.99 1.81 -3.62
N VAL A 67 14.24 2.31 -4.60
CA VAL A 67 13.56 3.60 -4.53
C VAL A 67 12.08 3.32 -4.71
N GLU A 68 11.28 3.81 -3.78
CA GLU A 68 9.83 3.64 -3.80
C GLU A 68 9.17 4.99 -4.08
N LEU A 69 8.13 4.96 -4.92
CA LEU A 69 7.31 6.11 -5.23
C LEU A 69 5.85 5.70 -5.09
N GLU A 70 5.14 6.40 -4.22
CA GLU A 70 3.69 6.27 -4.10
C GLU A 70 3.00 7.24 -5.06
N PHE A 71 1.96 6.77 -5.74
CA PHE A 71 1.13 7.59 -6.62
C PHE A 71 -0.34 7.18 -6.53
N VAL A 72 -1.23 8.06 -6.99
CA VAL A 72 -2.67 7.80 -7.08
C VAL A 72 -3.07 7.79 -8.55
N SER A 73 -3.48 6.62 -9.04
CA SER A 73 -4.07 6.51 -10.37
C SER A 73 -5.56 6.87 -10.34
N PRO A 74 -6.12 7.42 -11.43
CA PRO A 74 -7.56 7.64 -11.56
C PRO A 74 -8.38 6.35 -11.36
N GLU A 75 -7.87 5.21 -11.83
CA GLU A 75 -8.51 3.90 -11.77
C GLU A 75 -8.66 3.39 -10.33
N ASN A 76 -7.71 3.71 -9.45
CA ASN A 76 -7.68 3.22 -8.07
C ASN A 76 -8.13 4.26 -7.04
N VAL A 77 -8.53 5.47 -7.46
CA VAL A 77 -8.83 6.58 -6.52
C VAL A 77 -9.92 6.21 -5.51
N SER A 78 -10.94 5.44 -5.92
CA SER A 78 -12.01 5.00 -5.04
C SER A 78 -11.49 4.03 -3.96
N GLU A 79 -10.67 3.06 -4.36
CA GLU A 79 -10.02 2.11 -3.45
C GLU A 79 -9.13 2.84 -2.45
N CYS A 80 -8.29 3.76 -2.93
CA CYS A 80 -7.43 4.58 -2.08
C CYS A 80 -8.22 5.39 -1.05
N ILE A 81 -9.41 5.89 -1.40
CA ILE A 81 -10.29 6.60 -0.47
C ILE A 81 -10.81 5.66 0.62
N GLN A 82 -11.22 4.44 0.28
CA GLN A 82 -11.71 3.44 1.23
C GLN A 82 -10.60 3.04 2.22
N LEU A 83 -9.41 2.71 1.72
CA LEU A 83 -8.24 2.38 2.55
C LEU A 83 -7.88 3.54 3.51
N ILE A 84 -7.96 4.78 3.03
CA ILE A 84 -7.75 5.96 3.86
C ILE A 84 -8.78 6.10 4.98
N ASP A 85 -10.02 5.71 4.72
CA ASP A 85 -11.11 5.76 5.68
C ASP A 85 -10.97 4.62 6.72
N GLU A 86 -10.45 3.45 6.33
CA GLU A 86 -10.07 2.37 7.27
C GLU A 86 -8.92 2.80 8.21
N VAL A 87 -7.85 3.40 7.66
CA VAL A 87 -6.72 3.93 8.44
C VAL A 87 -7.17 5.00 9.45
N ARG A 88 -8.23 5.76 9.15
CA ARG A 88 -8.78 6.75 10.09
C ARG A 88 -9.34 6.13 11.36
N LEU A 89 -9.79 4.87 11.31
CA LEU A 89 -10.36 4.15 12.45
C LEU A 89 -9.31 3.69 13.46
N LEU A 90 -8.02 3.73 13.11
CA LEU A 90 -6.92 3.37 14.00
C LEU A 90 -6.75 4.41 15.14
N PRO A 91 -6.02 4.09 16.22
CA PRO A 91 -5.64 5.07 17.25
C PRO A 91 -4.94 6.30 16.65
N GLU A 92 -5.07 7.47 17.28
CA GLU A 92 -4.52 8.74 16.78
C GLU A 92 -3.00 8.72 16.61
N ASP A 93 -2.29 7.99 17.48
CA ASP A 93 -0.85 7.82 17.50
C ASP A 93 -0.36 6.63 16.66
N HIS A 94 -1.26 5.95 15.92
CA HIS A 94 -0.89 4.82 15.09
C HIS A 94 -0.03 5.26 13.90
N LYS A 95 1.12 4.60 13.68
CA LYS A 95 2.10 4.95 12.64
C LYS A 95 1.51 5.11 11.23
N ALA A 96 0.55 4.25 10.86
CA ALA A 96 -0.12 4.31 9.56
C ALA A 96 -0.93 5.61 9.32
N LYS A 97 -1.22 6.41 10.35
CA LYS A 97 -1.85 7.72 10.20
C LYS A 97 -0.87 8.83 9.78
N VAL A 98 0.44 8.65 10.01
CA VAL A 98 1.48 9.65 9.71
C VAL A 98 1.76 9.74 8.20
N GLU A 99 1.71 8.60 7.51
CA GLU A 99 1.97 8.47 6.07
C GLU A 99 0.64 8.54 5.30
N LYS A 100 0.14 9.75 5.03
CA LYS A 100 -1.15 9.92 4.34
C LYS A 100 -1.02 10.81 3.11
N LEU A 101 -1.04 10.18 1.94
CA LEU A 101 -1.40 10.86 0.70
C LEU A 101 -2.80 11.48 0.87
N GLU A 102 -2.93 12.77 0.60
CA GLU A 102 -4.23 13.46 0.63
C GLU A 102 -5.07 13.11 -0.60
N VAL A 103 -5.42 11.83 -0.77
CA VAL A 103 -6.08 11.27 -1.97
C VAL A 103 -7.33 12.03 -2.34
N LYS A 104 -8.19 12.38 -1.35
CA LYS A 104 -9.41 13.18 -1.59
C LYS A 104 -9.07 14.56 -2.19
N ARG A 105 -7.99 15.19 -1.73
CA ARG A 105 -7.51 16.48 -2.24
C ARG A 105 -6.94 16.33 -3.66
N LEU A 106 -6.08 15.33 -3.87
CA LEU A 106 -5.52 15.01 -5.19
C LEU A 106 -6.63 14.77 -6.22
N ALA A 107 -7.62 13.94 -5.86
CA ALA A 107 -8.77 13.67 -6.72
C ALA A 107 -9.53 14.94 -7.12
N LEU A 108 -9.82 15.82 -6.17
CA LEU A 108 -10.50 17.09 -6.42
C LEU A 108 -9.71 17.99 -7.38
N TYR A 109 -8.41 18.14 -7.16
CA TYR A 109 -7.55 18.94 -8.05
C TYR A 109 -7.44 18.33 -9.46
N SER A 110 -7.28 17.01 -9.56
CA SER A 110 -7.22 16.31 -10.84
C SER A 110 -8.53 16.48 -11.61
N MET A 111 -9.69 16.33 -10.96
CA MET A 111 -10.99 16.56 -11.59
C MET A 111 -11.16 18.02 -12.05
N SER A 112 -10.81 18.99 -11.21
CA SER A 112 -10.88 20.41 -11.58
C SER A 112 -9.99 20.74 -12.78
N THR A 113 -8.80 20.11 -12.86
CA THR A 113 -7.85 20.30 -13.95
C THR A 113 -8.42 19.71 -15.24
N ALA A 114 -8.92 18.48 -15.20
CA ALA A 114 -9.56 17.83 -16.34
C ALA A 114 -10.78 18.63 -16.86
N ILE A 115 -11.65 19.14 -15.98
CA ILE A 115 -12.79 19.98 -16.37
C ILE A 115 -12.32 21.26 -17.08
N LYS A 116 -11.26 21.89 -16.58
CA LYS A 116 -10.69 23.09 -17.19
C LYS A 116 -10.16 22.81 -18.59
N GLU A 117 -9.39 21.74 -18.75
CA GLU A 117 -8.84 21.32 -20.04
C GLU A 117 -9.94 21.00 -21.06
N ILE A 118 -10.97 20.26 -20.65
CA ILE A 118 -12.13 19.97 -21.50
C ILE A 118 -12.80 21.27 -21.96
N ARG A 119 -13.07 22.21 -21.05
CA ARG A 119 -13.69 23.51 -21.41
C ARG A 119 -12.84 24.29 -22.40
N GLU A 120 -11.52 24.33 -22.22
CA GLU A 120 -10.61 25.03 -23.13
C GLU A 120 -10.60 24.40 -24.53
N LEU A 121 -10.76 23.08 -24.64
CA LEU A 121 -10.86 22.38 -25.92
C LEU A 121 -12.21 22.61 -26.59
N THR A 122 -13.31 22.50 -25.83
CA THR A 122 -14.67 22.63 -26.39
C THR A 122 -15.03 24.07 -26.75
N CYS A 123 -14.49 25.08 -26.04
CA CYS A 123 -14.73 26.49 -26.35
C CYS A 123 -13.89 27.04 -27.52
N LYS A 124 -12.91 26.27 -28.01
CA LYS A 124 -12.11 26.62 -29.21
C LYS A 124 -12.69 26.06 -30.51
N THR A 125 -13.82 25.35 -30.44
CA THR A 125 -14.58 24.83 -31.58
C THR A 125 -15.85 25.64 -31.74
#